data_AF-A0A924F5W3-F1
#
_entry.id   AF-A0A924F5W3-F1
#
_cell.length_a   1.000
_cell.length_b   1.000
_cell.length_c   1.000
_cell.angle_alpha   90.00
_cell.angle_beta   90.00
_cell.angle_gamma   90.00
#
_symmetry.space_group_name_H-M   'P 1'
#
loop_
_entity.id
_entity.type
_entity.pdbx_description
1 polymer ?
#
loop_
_entity_poly.entity_id
_entity_poly.type
_entity_poly.pdbx_seq_one_letter_code
_entity_poly.pdbx_strand_id
1 'polypeptide(L)'
;MSKLYSRSVGVPLLVIASAALIVLGLFSAHSSPSSAFGGAVWFDHGPHYLAQEAITNRVKQIQAPLEAKMLEDISVATPSCDDVESGFCESITNNFTEKVLAKSAVSYKAAIPDRQEVASYCTVCRDGTFSPSCAVGRGACSHHSGVASYNVPQYRTIYGSSEIAAEPAVFTYTSKSYKDSSLYTKPTDPSLKTIVEFAN
;
A
#
# COMPACT_ATOMS: atom_id res chain seq x y z
N MET A 1 11.06 -76.66 6.56
CA MET A 1 12.00 -76.21 7.61
C MET A 1 11.83 -74.69 7.73
N SER A 2 10.99 -74.24 8.67
CA SER A 2 11.36 -73.52 9.92
C SER A 2 11.79 -72.06 9.67
N LYS A 3 10.92 -71.06 9.94
CA LYS A 3 10.81 -70.26 11.20
C LYS A 3 12.08 -69.40 11.44
N LEU A 4 12.08 -68.06 11.52
CA LEU A 4 11.48 -67.13 12.50
C LEU A 4 11.92 -65.67 12.14
N TYR A 5 11.07 -64.62 12.17
CA TYR A 5 10.85 -63.64 13.29
C TYR A 5 11.85 -62.45 13.27
N SER A 6 11.63 -61.17 13.58
CA SER A 6 10.53 -60.25 13.97
C SER A 6 11.18 -58.85 14.12
N ARG A 7 10.55 -57.72 13.76
CA ARG A 7 9.81 -56.75 14.64
C ARG A 7 9.18 -55.71 13.68
N SER A 8 7.90 -55.32 13.65
CA SER A 8 6.85 -55.03 14.65
C SER A 8 7.13 -53.80 15.52
N VAL A 9 6.51 -52.66 15.18
CA VAL A 9 5.62 -51.76 15.96
C VAL A 9 5.01 -50.82 14.90
N GLY A 10 3.73 -50.46 14.76
CA GLY A 10 2.49 -50.61 15.53
C GLY A 10 1.55 -49.49 15.03
N VAL A 11 0.43 -49.89 14.42
CA VAL A 11 -0.79 -49.13 13.98
C VAL A 11 -1.63 -48.80 15.26
N PRO A 12 -2.65 -47.89 15.37
CA PRO A 12 -3.74 -47.45 14.44
C PRO A 12 -4.07 -45.93 14.41
N LEU A 13 -4.80 -45.31 13.46
CA LEU A 13 -6.12 -45.52 12.81
C LEU A 13 -7.34 -45.18 13.71
N LEU A 14 -7.95 -44.00 13.51
CA LEU A 14 -9.42 -43.76 13.50
C LEU A 14 -9.73 -42.29 13.10
N VAL A 15 -10.32 -42.05 11.91
CA VAL A 15 -11.73 -41.69 11.64
C VAL A 15 -12.17 -40.35 12.25
N ILE A 16 -12.62 -39.41 11.40
CA ILE A 16 -13.93 -38.73 11.50
C ILE A 16 -14.23 -38.04 10.16
N ALA A 17 -15.46 -38.25 9.70
CA ALA A 17 -16.08 -37.68 8.52
C ALA A 17 -16.41 -36.19 8.69
N SER A 18 -16.42 -35.43 7.59
CA SER A 18 -17.14 -34.15 7.53
C SER A 18 -17.80 -33.99 6.17
N ALA A 19 -19.13 -33.98 6.24
CA ALA A 19 -20.07 -33.80 5.17
C ALA A 19 -20.19 -32.33 4.75
N ALA A 20 -20.65 -32.12 3.52
CA ALA A 20 -20.97 -30.84 2.93
C ALA A 20 -22.01 -30.04 3.76
N LEU A 21 -21.76 -28.74 3.97
CA LEU A 21 -22.76 -27.77 4.41
C LEU A 21 -22.49 -26.40 3.76
N ILE A 22 -23.30 -26.10 2.75
CA ILE A 22 -24.02 -24.84 2.52
C ILE A 22 -23.34 -23.58 3.11
N VAL A 23 -22.62 -22.84 2.26
CA VAL A 23 -22.28 -21.44 2.53
C VAL A 23 -23.52 -20.59 2.30
N LEU A 24 -24.41 -20.56 3.30
CA LEU A 24 -25.38 -19.48 3.44
C LEU A 24 -24.59 -18.25 3.88
N GLY A 25 -24.60 -17.21 3.03
CA GLY A 25 -24.03 -15.92 3.34
C GLY A 25 -24.68 -15.35 4.60
N LEU A 26 -23.98 -15.44 5.73
CA LEU A 26 -24.15 -14.56 6.86
C LEU A 26 -23.63 -13.19 6.42
N PHE A 27 -24.48 -12.42 5.76
CA PHE A 27 -24.47 -10.99 5.98
C PHE A 27 -24.67 -10.81 7.47
N SER A 28 -23.58 -10.62 8.21
CA SER A 28 -23.62 -10.00 9.52
C SER A 28 -24.16 -8.59 9.28
N ALA A 29 -25.48 -8.49 9.25
CA ALA A 29 -26.15 -7.23 9.54
C ALA A 29 -25.62 -6.86 10.92
N HIS A 30 -24.65 -5.93 10.94
CA HIS A 30 -24.39 -5.10 12.09
C HIS A 30 -25.68 -4.35 12.34
N SER A 31 -26.61 -4.99 13.06
CA SER A 31 -27.69 -4.27 13.71
C SER A 31 -26.99 -3.38 14.72
N SER A 32 -26.85 -2.11 14.39
CA SER A 32 -26.69 -1.04 15.36
C SER A 32 -27.60 -1.39 16.55
N PRO A 33 -27.12 -1.38 17.80
CA PRO A 33 -27.97 -1.69 18.94
C PRO A 33 -29.20 -0.81 18.83
N SER A 34 -30.34 -1.47 18.65
CA SER A 34 -31.62 -0.85 18.43
C SER A 34 -31.83 0.22 19.49
N SER A 35 -31.96 1.45 19.03
CA SER A 35 -32.37 2.62 19.78
C SER A 35 -33.66 2.33 20.54
N ALA A 36 -33.53 1.83 21.77
CA ALA A 36 -34.59 1.73 22.77
C ALA A 36 -34.24 2.65 23.94
N PHE A 37 -33.81 3.87 23.66
CA PHE A 37 -33.54 4.85 24.71
C PHE A 37 -34.64 5.92 24.70
N GLY A 38 -35.71 5.54 25.37
CA GLY A 38 -36.92 6.34 25.64
C GLY A 38 -37.86 5.57 26.57
N GLY A 39 -37.32 4.71 27.44
CA GLY A 39 -38.07 3.77 28.27
C GLY A 39 -37.56 3.74 29.71
N ALA A 40 -38.46 3.39 30.63
CA ALA A 40 -38.14 3.18 32.04
C ALA A 40 -37.06 2.11 32.19
N VAL A 41 -36.01 2.41 32.96
CA VAL A 41 -34.99 1.43 33.35
C VAL A 41 -35.28 0.98 34.78
N TRP A 42 -35.36 -0.34 34.98
CA TRP A 42 -35.73 -0.93 36.28
C TRP A 42 -34.47 -1.27 37.09
N PHE A 43 -34.42 -0.81 38.33
CA PHE A 43 -33.37 -1.13 39.31
C PHE A 43 -33.97 -1.57 40.64
N ASP A 44 -33.12 -2.05 41.55
CA ASP A 44 -33.49 -2.53 42.89
C ASP A 44 -34.22 -1.48 43.76
N HIS A 45 -34.18 -0.21 43.34
CA HIS A 45 -34.84 0.92 44.02
C HIS A 45 -36.03 1.51 43.24
N GLY A 46 -36.48 0.87 42.15
CA GLY A 46 -37.65 1.26 41.37
C GLY A 46 -37.35 1.69 39.93
N PRO A 47 -38.38 2.09 39.15
CA PRO A 47 -38.23 2.53 37.77
C PRO A 47 -37.66 3.94 37.69
N HIS A 48 -36.57 4.10 36.95
CA HIS A 48 -35.98 5.40 36.62
C HIS A 48 -36.32 5.77 35.17
N TYR A 49 -36.93 6.95 34.98
CA TYR A 49 -37.15 7.52 33.66
C TYR A 49 -36.02 8.49 33.33
N LEU A 50 -35.27 8.19 32.27
CA LEU A 50 -34.25 9.10 31.74
C LEU A 50 -34.67 9.54 30.34
N ALA A 51 -34.74 10.86 30.15
CA ALA A 51 -34.90 11.42 28.82
C ALA A 51 -33.69 11.06 27.95
N GLN A 52 -33.91 10.88 26.65
CA GLN A 52 -32.84 10.50 25.72
C GLN A 52 -31.68 11.51 25.69
N GLU A 53 -32.00 12.78 25.86
CA GLU A 53 -31.02 13.86 25.99
C GLU A 53 -30.16 13.69 27.25
N ALA A 54 -30.76 13.33 28.39
CA ALA A 54 -30.03 13.10 29.64
C ALA A 54 -29.07 11.91 29.52
N ILE A 55 -29.48 10.83 28.84
CA ILE A 55 -28.61 9.69 28.54
C ILE A 55 -27.44 10.13 27.66
N THR A 56 -27.73 10.86 26.57
CA THR A 56 -26.71 11.35 25.64
C THR A 56 -25.69 12.25 26.34
N ASN A 57 -26.15 13.15 27.21
CA ASN A 57 -25.28 14.05 27.98
C ASN A 57 -24.39 13.30 28.98
N ARG A 58 -24.93 12.28 29.66
CA ARG A 58 -24.15 11.44 30.58
C ARG A 58 -23.10 10.61 29.84
N VAL A 59 -23.45 10.00 28.71
CA VAL A 59 -22.49 9.27 27.87
C VAL A 59 -21.34 10.18 27.47
N LYS A 60 -21.62 11.41 27.03
CA LYS A 60 -20.59 12.41 26.72
C LYS A 60 -19.71 12.74 27.92
N GLN A 61 -20.28 12.92 29.11
CA GLN A 61 -19.53 13.22 30.34
C GLN A 61 -18.63 12.05 30.78
N ILE A 62 -19.09 10.81 30.61
CA ILE A 62 -18.30 9.59 30.91
C ILE A 62 -17.17 9.41 29.88
N GLN A 63 -17.45 9.65 28.60
CA GLN A 63 -16.49 9.44 27.52
C GLN A 63 -15.43 10.54 27.43
N ALA A 64 -15.74 11.79 27.75
CA ALA A 64 -14.80 12.90 27.67
C ALA A 64 -13.46 12.68 28.40
N PRO A 65 -13.41 12.24 29.67
CA PRO A 65 -12.13 11.95 30.34
C PRO A 65 -11.40 10.75 29.75
N LEU A 66 -12.13 9.75 29.23
CA LEU A 66 -11.54 8.59 28.56
C LEU A 66 -10.90 9.00 27.23
N GLU A 67 -11.58 9.82 26.43
CA GLU A 67 -11.05 10.39 25.19
C GLU A 67 -9.81 11.26 25.47
N ALA A 68 -9.83 12.07 26.53
CA ALA A 68 -8.69 12.90 26.92
C ALA A 68 -7.48 12.05 27.32
N LYS A 69 -7.69 10.99 28.10
CA LYS A 69 -6.62 10.06 28.49
C LYS A 69 -6.04 9.34 27.28
N MET A 70 -6.89 8.87 26.35
CA MET A 70 -6.42 8.24 25.12
C MET A 70 -5.59 9.20 24.26
N LEU A 71 -5.98 10.48 24.21
CA LEU A 71 -5.21 11.50 23.48
C LEU A 71 -3.80 11.70 24.10
N GLU A 72 -3.72 11.73 25.44
CA GLU A 72 -2.46 11.85 26.16
C GLU A 72 -1.58 10.61 26.00
N ASP A 73 -2.13 9.41 26.16
CA ASP A 73 -1.42 8.14 25.95
C ASP A 73 -0.84 8.06 24.53
N ILE A 74 -1.56 8.59 23.54
CA ILE A 74 -1.14 8.60 22.14
C ILE A 74 -0.10 9.67 21.87
N SER A 75 -0.23 10.88 22.43
CA SER A 75 0.83 11.89 22.33
C SER A 75 2.14 11.36 22.91
N VAL A 76 2.10 10.66 24.06
CA VAL A 76 3.29 10.05 24.67
C VAL A 76 3.87 8.91 23.82
N ALA A 77 3.02 8.11 23.17
CA ALA A 77 3.46 6.97 22.35
C ALA A 77 3.87 7.35 20.91
N THR A 78 3.46 8.52 20.43
CA THR A 78 3.69 8.94 19.04
C THR A 78 5.06 9.61 18.93
N PRO A 79 5.94 9.14 18.03
CA PRO A 79 7.25 9.75 17.83
C PRO A 79 7.17 11.15 17.21
N SER A 80 8.23 11.94 17.42
CA SER A 80 8.41 13.25 16.80
C SER A 80 8.47 13.14 15.27
N CYS A 81 7.93 14.14 14.57
CA CYS A 81 7.99 14.19 13.10
C CYS A 81 9.41 14.24 12.53
N ASP A 82 10.41 14.63 13.33
CA ASP A 82 11.82 14.66 12.91
C ASP A 82 12.42 13.25 12.76
N ASP A 83 11.88 12.26 13.50
CA ASP A 83 12.46 10.91 13.60
C ASP A 83 11.74 9.86 12.73
N VAL A 84 10.60 10.21 12.13
CA VAL A 84 9.75 9.26 11.39
C VAL A 84 10.07 9.31 9.90
N GLU A 85 10.54 8.19 9.33
CA GLU A 85 10.74 8.07 7.87
C GLU A 85 9.42 8.06 7.09
N SER A 86 8.36 7.45 7.65
CA SER A 86 6.99 7.48 7.11
C SER A 86 5.97 7.14 8.18
N GLY A 87 4.80 7.80 8.16
CA GLY A 87 3.72 7.48 9.10
C GLY A 87 3.17 8.68 9.86
N PHE A 88 2.52 8.41 10.99
CA PHE A 88 1.87 9.42 11.83
C PHE A 88 2.84 9.89 12.91
N CYS A 89 2.97 11.20 13.09
CA CYS A 89 3.89 11.82 14.03
C CYS A 89 3.27 13.05 14.71
N GLU A 90 3.79 13.45 15.87
CA GLU A 90 3.39 14.70 16.52
C GLU A 90 4.29 15.85 16.08
N SER A 91 3.70 16.96 15.63
CA SER A 91 4.47 18.11 15.12
C SER A 91 4.85 19.05 16.25
N ILE A 92 3.88 19.61 17.00
CA ILE A 92 4.05 20.31 18.29
C ILE A 92 2.64 20.52 18.92
N THR A 93 2.47 20.29 20.24
CA THR A 93 1.22 20.56 21.00
C THR A 93 -0.05 19.94 20.39
N ASN A 94 -0.21 18.61 20.48
CA ASN A 94 -1.42 17.87 20.09
C ASN A 94 -1.83 18.00 18.62
N ASN A 95 -0.98 18.57 17.76
CA ASN A 95 -1.20 18.60 16.32
C ASN A 95 -0.49 17.40 15.70
N PHE A 96 -1.30 16.44 15.28
CA PHE A 96 -0.78 15.26 14.63
C PHE A 96 -0.67 15.46 13.12
N THR A 97 0.41 14.94 12.57
CA THR A 97 0.74 15.09 11.16
C THR A 97 0.99 13.72 10.56
N GLU A 98 0.35 13.48 9.43
CA GLU A 98 0.65 12.32 8.62
C GLU A 98 1.72 12.68 7.60
N LYS A 99 2.89 12.04 7.71
CA LYS A 99 3.99 12.13 6.76
C LYS A 99 3.81 11.06 5.69
N VAL A 100 3.55 11.48 4.46
CA VAL A 100 3.34 10.60 3.31
C VAL A 100 4.47 10.80 2.31
N LEU A 101 4.99 9.70 1.76
CA LEU A 101 5.96 9.73 0.68
C LEU A 101 5.29 10.24 -0.61
N ALA A 102 5.63 11.46 -1.02
CA ALA A 102 5.12 12.06 -2.24
C ALA A 102 5.94 11.67 -3.46
N LYS A 103 7.27 11.59 -3.31
CA LYS A 103 8.20 11.14 -4.36
C LYS A 103 9.29 10.28 -3.75
N SER A 104 9.52 9.11 -4.33
CA SER A 104 10.63 8.23 -3.93
C SER A 104 11.98 8.86 -4.26
N ALA A 105 13.00 8.54 -3.46
CA ALA A 105 14.38 8.93 -3.78
C ALA A 105 14.81 8.30 -5.11
N VAL A 106 15.59 9.04 -5.89
CA VAL A 106 16.16 8.59 -7.16
C VAL A 106 17.67 8.56 -7.01
N SER A 107 18.28 7.41 -7.26
CA SER A 107 19.73 7.28 -7.31
C SER A 107 20.30 7.89 -8.58
N TYR A 108 21.50 8.48 -8.48
CA TYR A 108 22.25 8.92 -9.65
C TYR A 108 22.40 7.81 -10.70
N LYS A 109 22.15 8.13 -11.97
CA LYS A 109 22.50 7.28 -13.11
C LYS A 109 23.19 8.14 -14.17
N ALA A 110 24.43 7.79 -14.50
CA ALA A 110 25.18 8.46 -15.55
C ALA A 110 24.50 8.32 -16.91
N ALA A 111 24.68 9.33 -17.77
CA ALA A 111 24.26 9.24 -19.16
C ALA A 111 25.04 8.14 -19.89
N ILE A 112 24.35 7.46 -20.80
CA ILE A 112 24.98 6.63 -21.82
C ILE A 112 24.93 7.47 -23.10
N PRO A 113 26.07 7.83 -23.71
CA PRO A 113 26.05 8.62 -24.94
C PRO A 113 25.53 7.79 -26.11
N ASP A 114 24.99 8.49 -27.11
CA ASP A 114 24.68 7.88 -28.40
C ASP A 114 25.95 7.29 -29.02
N ARG A 115 25.80 6.14 -29.66
CA ARG A 115 26.90 5.50 -30.40
C ARG A 115 26.47 5.11 -31.80
N GLN A 116 27.43 5.15 -32.72
CA GLN A 116 27.22 4.65 -34.06
C GLN A 116 27.77 3.24 -34.18
N GLU A 117 27.00 2.38 -34.84
CA GLU A 117 27.41 1.03 -35.17
C GLU A 117 27.26 0.79 -36.66
N VAL A 118 28.15 -0.02 -37.22
CA VAL A 118 28.01 -0.47 -38.60
C VAL A 118 26.79 -1.38 -38.69
N ALA A 119 25.77 -0.92 -39.40
CA ALA A 119 24.55 -1.66 -39.65
C ALA A 119 24.70 -2.63 -40.82
N SER A 120 25.41 -2.21 -41.87
CA SER A 120 25.62 -2.98 -43.08
C SER A 120 26.79 -2.42 -43.89
N TYR A 121 27.12 -3.09 -45.00
CA TYR A 121 28.07 -2.61 -45.99
C TYR A 121 27.39 -2.55 -47.34
N CYS A 122 27.58 -1.45 -48.06
CA CYS A 122 26.89 -1.19 -49.32
C CYS A 122 27.86 -0.63 -50.37
N THR A 123 27.53 -0.79 -51.64
CA THR A 123 28.28 -0.19 -52.75
C THR A 123 27.84 1.26 -52.94
N VAL A 124 28.81 2.19 -53.03
CA VAL A 124 28.59 3.60 -53.39
C VAL A 124 28.74 3.75 -54.90
N CYS A 125 27.78 4.42 -55.51
CA CYS A 125 27.78 4.77 -56.93
C CYS A 125 28.46 6.12 -57.17
N ARG A 126 28.86 6.39 -58.42
CA ARG A 126 29.61 7.63 -58.76
C ARG A 126 28.80 8.92 -58.62
N ASP A 127 27.48 8.83 -58.56
CA ASP A 127 26.61 9.96 -58.25
C ASP A 127 26.47 10.23 -56.74
N GLY A 128 27.18 9.48 -55.89
CA GLY A 128 27.18 9.64 -54.43
C GLY A 128 26.07 8.87 -53.72
N THR A 129 25.19 8.20 -54.45
CA THR A 129 24.12 7.37 -53.85
C THR A 129 24.61 5.97 -53.52
N PHE A 130 23.94 5.30 -52.57
CA PHE A 130 24.18 3.88 -52.30
C PHE A 130 23.33 3.01 -53.24
N SER A 131 23.86 1.84 -53.61
CA SER A 131 23.09 0.82 -54.31
C SER A 131 21.78 0.51 -53.56
N PRO A 132 20.61 0.50 -54.22
CA PRO A 132 19.30 0.40 -53.56
C PRO A 132 19.11 -0.80 -52.64
N SER A 133 19.78 -1.92 -52.95
CA SER A 133 19.74 -3.17 -52.19
C SER A 133 21.09 -3.52 -51.56
N CYS A 134 22.00 -2.55 -51.48
CA CYS A 134 23.39 -2.76 -51.06
C CYS A 134 24.09 -3.87 -51.88
N ALA A 135 23.73 -4.00 -53.16
CA ALA A 135 24.26 -5.04 -54.02
C ALA A 135 25.76 -4.87 -54.23
N VAL A 136 26.47 -6.00 -54.33
CA VAL A 136 27.89 -6.07 -54.69
C VAL A 136 28.04 -6.69 -56.08
N GLY A 137 29.01 -6.21 -56.87
CA GLY A 137 29.32 -6.77 -58.20
C GLY A 137 28.74 -6.00 -59.40
N ARG A 138 28.68 -6.68 -60.56
CA ARG A 138 28.27 -6.09 -61.84
C ARG A 138 26.79 -5.72 -61.80
N GLY A 139 26.48 -4.47 -62.17
CA GLY A 139 25.11 -3.96 -62.25
C GLY A 139 24.61 -3.19 -61.02
N ALA A 140 25.32 -3.23 -59.88
CA ALA A 140 24.89 -2.56 -58.63
C ALA A 140 24.65 -1.04 -58.76
N CYS A 141 25.33 -0.39 -59.71
CA CYS A 141 25.26 1.04 -60.02
C CYS A 141 25.04 1.29 -61.51
N SER A 142 24.35 0.40 -62.24
CA SER A 142 24.20 0.49 -63.71
C SER A 142 23.49 1.76 -64.18
N HIS A 143 22.59 2.30 -63.35
CA HIS A 143 21.87 3.56 -63.62
C HIS A 143 22.54 4.78 -62.97
N HIS A 144 23.61 4.58 -62.20
CA HIS A 144 24.25 5.58 -61.35
C HIS A 144 25.71 5.82 -61.75
N SER A 145 25.98 5.78 -63.06
CA SER A 145 27.29 6.03 -63.68
C SER A 145 28.42 5.07 -63.24
N GLY A 146 28.07 3.88 -62.75
CA GLY A 146 29.02 2.87 -62.31
C GLY A 146 29.43 3.00 -60.84
N VAL A 147 30.26 2.06 -60.38
CA VAL A 147 30.65 1.95 -58.97
C VAL A 147 31.77 2.93 -58.65
N ALA A 148 31.64 3.63 -57.54
CA ALA A 148 32.69 4.44 -56.94
C ALA A 148 33.49 3.65 -55.89
N SER A 149 32.80 2.95 -54.99
CA SER A 149 33.45 2.14 -53.95
C SER A 149 32.57 0.95 -53.53
N TYR A 150 33.21 -0.18 -53.21
CA TYR A 150 32.55 -1.35 -52.65
C TYR A 150 32.72 -1.39 -51.13
N ASN A 151 31.83 -2.09 -50.45
CA ASN A 151 31.90 -2.36 -49.01
C ASN A 151 32.04 -1.09 -48.14
N VAL A 152 31.30 -0.05 -48.47
CA VAL A 152 31.27 1.17 -47.66
C VAL A 152 30.32 0.96 -46.48
N PRO A 153 30.79 1.16 -45.23
CA PRO A 153 29.96 0.93 -44.04
C PRO A 153 28.79 1.92 -43.99
N GLN A 154 27.61 1.38 -43.71
CA GLN A 154 26.44 2.14 -43.29
C GLN A 154 26.41 2.17 -41.78
N TYR A 155 26.23 3.34 -41.20
CA TYR A 155 26.10 3.50 -39.75
C TYR A 155 24.64 3.66 -39.38
N ARG A 156 24.25 3.05 -38.25
CA ARG A 156 23.02 3.38 -37.53
C ARG A 156 23.38 3.98 -36.18
N THR A 157 22.57 4.91 -35.72
CA THR A 157 22.69 5.44 -34.36
C THR A 157 21.94 4.53 -33.40
N ILE A 158 22.64 4.07 -32.37
CA ILE A 158 22.04 3.48 -31.19
C ILE A 158 21.94 4.60 -30.16
N TYR A 159 20.69 4.99 -29.88
CA TYR A 159 20.43 6.03 -28.89
C TYR A 159 20.79 5.52 -27.50
N GLY A 160 21.53 6.35 -26.78
CA GLY A 160 21.86 6.12 -25.39
C GLY A 160 20.73 6.53 -24.46
N SER A 161 21.06 6.80 -23.21
CA SER A 161 20.10 7.24 -22.20
C SER A 161 20.57 8.53 -21.55
N SER A 162 19.63 9.42 -21.27
CA SER A 162 19.92 10.65 -20.54
C SER A 162 20.41 10.37 -19.11
N GLU A 163 21.19 11.30 -18.59
CA GLU A 163 21.60 11.31 -17.19
C GLU A 163 20.38 11.50 -16.28
N ILE A 164 20.38 10.80 -15.14
CA ILE A 164 19.40 10.98 -14.07
C ILE A 164 20.16 11.47 -12.84
N ALA A 165 19.89 12.70 -12.43
CA ALA A 165 20.45 13.27 -11.22
C ALA A 165 19.96 12.51 -9.97
N ALA A 166 20.80 12.46 -8.93
CA ALA A 166 20.36 11.98 -7.63
C ALA A 166 19.38 12.99 -7.01
N GLU A 167 18.25 12.50 -6.54
CA GLU A 167 17.25 13.31 -5.85
C GLU A 167 16.80 12.60 -4.56
N PRO A 168 16.71 13.32 -3.43
CA PRO A 168 16.21 12.75 -2.19
C PRO A 168 14.71 12.42 -2.31
N ALA A 169 14.22 11.57 -1.41
CA ALA A 169 12.78 11.37 -1.25
C ALA A 169 12.12 12.67 -0.80
N VAL A 170 10.95 12.97 -1.36
CA VAL A 170 10.13 14.11 -0.96
C VAL A 170 8.93 13.60 -0.20
N PHE A 171 8.72 14.16 0.99
CA PHE A 171 7.59 13.86 1.85
C PHE A 171 6.65 15.05 1.92
N THR A 172 5.36 14.77 2.04
CA THR A 172 4.32 15.76 2.34
C THR A 172 3.76 15.52 3.73
N TYR A 173 3.40 16.61 4.40
CA TYR A 173 2.93 16.61 5.77
C TYR A 173 1.50 17.16 5.79
N THR A 174 0.54 16.33 6.16
CA THR A 174 -0.86 16.74 6.27
C THR A 174 -1.27 16.69 7.74
N SER A 175 -1.69 17.84 8.28
CA SER A 175 -2.23 17.90 9.64
C SER A 175 -3.60 17.24 9.68
N LYS A 176 -3.80 16.33 10.64
CA LYS A 176 -5.06 15.63 10.86
C LYS A 176 -5.40 15.67 12.36
N SER A 177 -6.70 15.73 12.66
CA SER A 177 -7.15 15.50 14.02
C SER A 177 -6.91 14.04 14.40
N TYR A 178 -6.78 13.75 15.70
CA TYR A 178 -6.66 12.37 16.17
C TYR A 178 -7.86 11.51 15.69
N LYS A 179 -9.07 12.05 15.68
CA LYS A 179 -10.30 11.32 15.26
C LYS A 179 -10.32 10.96 13.78
N ASP A 180 -9.59 11.69 12.96
CA ASP A 180 -9.48 11.45 11.51
C ASP A 180 -8.19 10.67 11.14
N SER A 181 -7.44 10.24 12.15
CA SER A 181 -6.20 9.49 11.96
C SER A 181 -6.46 7.99 11.83
N SER A 182 -5.52 7.30 11.18
CA SER A 182 -5.52 5.82 11.11
C SER A 182 -5.25 5.16 12.47
N LEU A 183 -4.78 5.90 13.47
CA LEU A 183 -4.56 5.43 14.84
C LEU A 183 -5.82 5.54 15.71
N TYR A 184 -6.88 6.20 15.22
CA TYR A 184 -8.08 6.41 16.02
C TYR A 184 -8.74 5.09 16.40
N THR A 185 -8.84 4.86 17.70
CA THR A 185 -9.72 3.84 18.27
C THR A 185 -10.87 4.52 18.99
N LYS A 186 -12.11 4.21 18.59
CA LYS A 186 -13.30 4.71 19.29
C LYS A 186 -13.31 4.14 20.71
N PRO A 187 -13.51 4.96 21.77
CA PRO A 187 -13.69 4.45 23.11
C PRO A 187 -14.90 3.51 23.17
N THR A 188 -14.78 2.43 23.95
CA THR A 188 -15.90 1.52 24.20
C THR A 188 -17.08 2.29 24.79
N ASP A 189 -18.28 2.08 24.26
CA ASP A 189 -19.48 2.73 24.77
C ASP A 189 -19.76 2.27 26.23
N PRO A 190 -20.10 3.20 27.15
CA PRO A 190 -20.31 2.86 28.54
C PRO A 190 -21.53 1.94 28.72
N SER A 191 -21.45 1.03 29.70
CA SER A 191 -22.57 0.14 30.01
C SER A 191 -23.78 0.93 30.53
N LEU A 192 -24.99 0.38 30.37
CA LEU A 192 -26.21 0.99 30.92
C LEU A 192 -26.11 1.23 32.43
N LYS A 193 -25.50 0.29 33.16
CA LYS A 193 -25.22 0.41 34.59
C LYS A 193 -24.36 1.64 34.88
N THR A 194 -23.26 1.82 34.15
CA THR A 194 -22.35 2.97 34.29
C THR A 194 -23.06 4.30 34.00
N ILE A 195 -23.92 4.35 32.97
CA ILE A 195 -24.68 5.56 32.60
C ILE A 195 -25.66 5.96 33.72
N VAL A 196 -26.28 4.98 34.37
CA VAL A 196 -27.23 5.26 35.46
C VAL A 196 -26.51 5.65 36.75
N GLU A 197 -25.46 4.91 37.12
CA GLU A 197 -24.68 5.15 38.35
C GLU A 197 -23.91 6.46 38.33
N PHE A 198 -23.55 7.00 37.15
CA PHE A 198 -22.84 8.29 37.03
C PHE A 198 -23.62 9.49 37.62
N ALA A 199 -24.91 9.35 37.88
CA ALA A 199 -25.76 10.42 38.40
C ALA A 199 -26.12 10.31 39.89
N ASN A 200 -25.63 9.27 40.59
CA ASN A 200 -25.77 9.09 42.03
C ASN A 200 -24.46 9.46 42.74
#